data_AF-A0A969KQF0-F1
#
_entry.id   AF-A0A969KQF0-F1
#
_cell.length_a   1.000
_cell.length_b   1.000
_cell.length_c   1.000
_cell.angle_alpha   90.00
_cell.angle_beta   90.00
_cell.angle_gamma   90.00
#
_symmetry.space_group_name_H-M   'P 1'
#
loop_
_entity.id
_entity.type
_entity.pdbx_description
1 polymer ?
#
loop_
_entity_poly.entity_id
_entity_poly.type
_entity_poly.pdbx_seq_one_letter_code
_entity_poly.pdbx_strand_id
1 'polypeptide(L)' 'MNHQITIPVSDETILALKATPGHAGEELRLAAAIKLYEVGRLSSGAVAAVAGMPQAFCHDTPQHVDNQGANS' A
#
# COMPACT_ATOMS: atom_id res chain seq x y z
N MET A 1 13.68 13.00 -3.96
CA MET A 1 14.77 12.02 -4.05
C MET A 1 14.11 10.66 -4.08
N ASN A 2 14.45 9.80 -5.05
CA ASN A 2 13.78 8.51 -5.26
C ASN A 2 14.81 7.41 -4.97
N HIS A 3 14.40 6.39 -4.22
CA HIS A 3 15.24 5.24 -3.87
C HIS A 3 14.69 3.98 -4.53
N GLN A 4 15.59 3.14 -5.06
CA GLN A 4 15.23 1.85 -5.62
C GLN A 4 15.60 0.73 -4.64
N ILE A 5 14.63 -0.14 -4.36
CA ILE A 5 14.82 -1.33 -3.55
C ILE A 5 14.76 -2.54 -4.48
N THR A 6 15.77 -3.40 -4.44
CA THR A 6 15.86 -4.60 -5.28
C THR A 6 15.73 -5.84 -4.40
N ILE A 7 14.80 -6.72 -4.76
CA ILE A 7 14.61 -8.01 -4.10
C ILE A 7 14.94 -9.09 -5.14
N PRO A 8 15.99 -9.89 -4.94
CA PRO A 8 16.26 -11.01 -5.83
C PRO A 8 15.16 -12.08 -5.66
N VAL A 9 14.59 -12.52 -6.77
CA VAL A 9 13.53 -13.52 -6.81
C VAL A 9 13.87 -14.52 -7.92
N SER A 10 13.76 -15.81 -7.63
CA SER A 10 14.01 -16.87 -8.62
C SER A 10 12.86 -16.97 -9.62
N ASP A 11 13.16 -17.40 -10.85
CA ASP A 11 12.13 -17.66 -11.88
C ASP A 11 11.06 -18.64 -11.40
N GLU A 12 11.42 -19.65 -10.60
CA GLU A 12 10.48 -20.59 -9.99
C GLU A 12 9.44 -19.89 -9.12
N THR A 13 9.84 -18.88 -8.34
CA THR A 13 8.94 -18.11 -7.50
C THR A 13 7.99 -17.25 -8.33
N ILE A 14 8.51 -16.62 -9.40
CA ILE A 14 7.67 -15.87 -10.36
C ILE A 14 6.66 -16.79 -11.04
N LEU A 15 7.08 -18.00 -11.42
CA LEU A 15 6.22 -19.02 -11.99
C LEU A 15 5.13 -19.47 -11.00
N ALA A 16 5.49 -19.67 -9.72
CA ALA A 16 4.55 -20.03 -8.66
C ALA A 16 3.51 -18.93 -8.40
N LEU A 17 3.89 -17.66 -8.55
CA LEU A 17 2.99 -16.51 -8.51
C LEU A 17 2.08 -16.43 -9.75
N LYS A 18 2.33 -17.23 -10.79
CA LYS A 18 1.59 -17.22 -12.08
C LYS A 18 1.56 -15.83 -12.73
N ALA A 19 2.63 -15.07 -12.55
CA ALA A 19 2.77 -13.71 -13.04
C ALA A 19 3.98 -13.57 -13.96
N THR A 20 4.02 -12.51 -14.74
CA THR A 20 5.26 -12.07 -15.39
C THR A 20 6.14 -11.34 -14.37
N PRO A 21 7.46 -11.20 -14.60
CA PRO A 21 8.34 -10.48 -13.67
C PRO A 21 7.89 -9.03 -13.39
N GLY A 22 7.34 -8.34 -14.40
CA GLY A 22 6.78 -7.00 -14.24
C GLY A 22 5.56 -6.97 -13.32
N HIS A 23 4.58 -7.84 -13.59
CA HIS A 23 3.38 -7.96 -12.75
C HIS A 23 3.71 -8.39 -11.32
N ALA A 24 4.62 -9.35 -11.15
CA ALA A 24 5.08 -9.77 -9.82
C ALA A 24 5.72 -8.61 -9.05
N GLY A 25 6.48 -7.74 -9.73
CA GLY A 25 7.07 -6.54 -9.11
C GLY A 25 6.02 -5.54 -8.63
N GLU A 26 4.94 -5.34 -9.39
CA GLU A 26 3.82 -4.47 -9.01
C GLU A 26 3.03 -5.05 -7.82
N GLU A 27 2.72 -6.35 -7.86
CA GLU A 27 2.03 -7.05 -6.77
C GLU A 27 2.86 -7.06 -5.49
N LEU A 28 4.16 -7.35 -5.57
CA LEU A 28 5.06 -7.32 -4.42
C LEU A 28 5.17 -5.92 -3.82
N ARG A 29 5.20 -4.88 -4.65
CA ARG A 29 5.21 -3.50 -4.18
C ARG A 29 3.94 -3.17 -3.39
N LEU A 30 2.78 -3.55 -3.92
CA LEU A 30 1.50 -3.35 -3.23
C LEU A 30 1.42 -4.14 -1.93
N ALA A 31 1.79 -5.43 -1.97
CA ALA A 31 1.79 -6.30 -0.81
C ALA A 31 2.71 -5.79 0.30
N ALA A 32 3.90 -5.27 -0.06
CA ALA A 32 4.81 -4.64 0.89
C ALA A 32 4.20 -3.38 1.52
N ALA A 33 3.55 -2.51 0.72
CA ALA A 33 2.89 -1.31 1.22
C ALA A 33 1.78 -1.65 2.24
N ILE A 34 0.92 -2.62 1.90
CA ILE A 34 -0.14 -3.09 2.78
C ILE A 34 0.45 -3.71 4.05
N LYS A 35 1.44 -4.61 3.90
CA LYS A 35 1.98 -5.32 5.06
C LYS A 35 2.65 -4.38 6.05
N LEU A 36 3.39 -3.40 5.55
CA LEU A 36 4.04 -2.40 6.38
C LEU A 36 3.05 -1.45 7.06
N TYR A 37 1.89 -1.18 6.45
CA TYR A 37 0.79 -0.47 7.11
C TYR A 37 0.17 -1.30 8.23
N GLU A 38 -0.14 -2.58 7.97
CA GLU A 38 -0.70 -3.50 8.96
C GLU A 38 0.17 -3.63 10.22
N VAL A 39 1.51 -3.66 10.04
CA VAL A 39 2.45 -3.76 11.17
C VAL A 39 2.84 -2.40 11.77
N GLY A 40 2.14 -1.32 11.40
CA GLY A 40 2.34 0.03 11.96
C GLY A 40 3.63 0.74 11.52
N ARG A 41 4.29 0.28 10.45
CA ARG A 41 5.52 0.89 9.92
C ARG A 41 5.28 1.94 8.83
N LEU A 42 4.11 1.93 8.19
CA LEU A 42 3.66 2.96 7.26
C LEU A 42 2.37 3.60 7.74
N SER A 43 2.21 4.90 7.46
CA SER A 43 0.93 5.59 7.56
C SER A 43 0.09 5.38 6.29
N SER A 44 -1.22 5.63 6.36
CA SER A 44 -2.12 5.57 5.21
C SER A 44 -1.67 6.47 4.04
N GLY A 45 -1.13 7.67 4.33
CA GLY A 45 -0.56 8.56 3.31
C GLY A 45 0.74 8.06 2.69
N ALA A 46 1.52 7.27 3.43
CA ALA A 46 2.76 6.68 2.93
C ALA A 46 2.53 5.42 2.07
N VAL A 47 1.40 4.72 2.24
CA VAL A 47 1.03 3.55 1.43
C VAL A 47 0.94 3.90 -0.05
N ALA A 48 0.30 5.01 -0.42
CA ALA A 48 0.17 5.41 -1.83
C ALA A 48 1.54 5.63 -2.51
N ALA A 49 2.47 6.26 -1.79
CA ALA A 49 3.82 6.49 -2.28
C ALA A 49 4.60 5.17 -2.47
N VAL A 50 4.49 4.23 -1.52
CA VAL A 50 5.16 2.92 -1.62
C VAL A 50 4.51 2.04 -2.68
N ALA A 51 3.18 2.05 -2.80
CA ALA A 51 2.43 1.26 -3.78
C ALA A 51 2.60 1.78 -5.23
N GLY A 52 3.22 2.95 -5.44
CA GLY A 52 3.31 3.58 -6.75
C GLY A 52 1.95 4.07 -7.27
N MET A 53 1.02 4.34 -6.35
CA MET A 53 -0.31 4.86 -6.67
C MET A 53 -0.31 6.39 -6.63
N PRO A 54 -1.09 7.07 -7.49
CA PRO A 54 -1.25 8.51 -7.41
C PRO A 54 -1.87 8.91 -6.05
N GLN A 55 -1.29 9.90 -5.38
CA GLN A 55 -1.69 10.36 -4.03
C GLN A 55 -3.15 10.85 -3.92
N ALA A 56 -3.85 11.04 -5.04
CA ALA A 56 -5.22 11.53 -5.10
C ALA A 56 -6.28 10.57 -4.53
N PHE A 57 -5.92 9.35 -4.10
CA PHE A 57 -6.88 8.37 -3.61
C PHE A 57 -7.30 8.54 -2.13
N CYS A 58 -6.79 9.54 -1.40
CA CYS A 58 -7.24 9.80 -0.02
C CYS A 58 -7.91 11.18 0.10
N HIS A 59 -9.16 11.28 -0.37
CA HIS A 59 -10.07 12.38 -0.03
C HIS A 59 -11.27 11.91 0.82
N ASP A 60 -11.31 10.64 1.22
CA ASP A 60 -12.39 10.10 2.04
C ASP A 60 -11.83 9.50 3.34
N THR A 61 -11.59 10.37 4.31
CA THR A 61 -11.82 9.97 5.71
C THR A 61 -13.32 10.12 5.95
N PRO A 62 -14.05 9.06 6.29
CA PRO A 62 -15.36 9.21 6.89
C PRO A 62 -15.17 10.13 8.10
N GLN A 63 -15.70 11.35 8.02
CA GLN A 63 -15.87 12.18 9.20
C GLN A 63 -16.77 11.35 10.11
N HIS A 64 -16.19 10.75 11.15
CA HIS A 64 -16.96 10.25 12.26
C HIS A 64 -17.71 11.45 12.81
N VAL A 65 -18.99 11.55 12.45
CA VAL A 65 -19.89 12.55 13.00
C VAL A 65 -20.07 12.19 14.47
N ASP A 66 -19.33 12.86 15.34
CA ASP A 66 -19.62 12.90 16.76
C ASP A 66 -21.01 13.53 16.93
N ASN A 67 -22.05 12.70 16.89
CA ASN A 67 -23.38 13.05 17.37
C ASN A 67 -23.34 13.05 18.90
N GLN A 68 -22.68 14.05 19.48
CA GLN A 68 -22.88 14.38 20.89
C GLN A 68 -24.19 15.14 20.99
N GLY A 69 -25.15 14.50 21.65
CA GLY A 69 -26.47 15.03 21.88
C GLY A 69 -26.42 16.43 22.49
N ALA A 70 -27.03 17.38 21.77
CA ALA A 70 -27.57 18.58 22.39
C ALA A 70 -28.82 18.17 23.17
N ASN A 71 -28.62 17.74 24.42
CA ASN A 71 -29.61 17.90 25.47
C ASN A 71 -29.46 19.31 26.03
N SER A 72 -30.39 20.20 25.70
CA SER A 72 -30.84 21.34 26.53
C SER A 72 -32.16 21.87 25.97
#